data_AF-A0A5K0VR17-F1
#
_entry.id   AF-A0A5K0VR17-F1
#
_cell.length_a   1.000
_cell.length_b   1.000
_cell.length_c   1.000
_cell.angle_alpha   90.00
_cell.angle_beta   90.00
_cell.angle_gamma   90.00
#
_symmetry.space_group_name_H-M   'P 1'
#
loop_
_entity.id
_entity.type
_entity.pdbx_description
1 polymer ?
#
loop_
_entity_poly.entity_id
_entity_poly.type
_entity_poly.pdbx_seq_one_letter_code
_entity_poly.pdbx_strand_id
1 'polypeptide(L)'
;AGHLLSMIELARQILQHTHNLSITVLIIRPPSSSTFASSSISYHLDAVAASELDINFRELPQAAFPEVESEGLACNLRFIDNHKPAVSEALTALQETTTITAFIVDLFCISSTSASLDLGIPIPLLHIRSNHDVHRDLLAGDGLE
;
A
#
# COMPACT_ATOMS: atom_id res chain seq x y z
N ALA A 1 2.50 6.47 -10.33
CA ALA A 1 1.66 7.47 -9.64
C ALA A 1 0.36 6.90 -9.09
N GLY A 2 -0.50 6.30 -9.92
CA GLY A 2 -1.87 5.91 -9.55
C GLY A 2 -1.98 5.04 -8.28
N HIS A 3 -1.18 3.97 -8.18
CA HIS A 3 -1.22 3.05 -7.03
C HIS A 3 -1.01 3.75 -5.68
N LEU A 4 0.03 4.58 -5.56
CA LEU A 4 0.32 5.29 -4.32
C LEU A 4 -0.79 6.31 -4.00
N LEU A 5 -1.31 7.03 -4.99
CA LEU A 5 -2.42 7.96 -4.79
C LEU A 5 -3.69 7.22 -4.31
N SER A 6 -4.00 6.06 -4.88
CA SER A 6 -5.12 5.22 -4.44
C SER A 6 -4.94 4.72 -3.01
N MET A 7 -3.73 4.32 -2.62
CA MET A 7 -3.43 3.90 -1.24
C MET A 7 -3.53 5.07 -0.23
N ILE A 8 -3.14 6.27 -0.64
CA ILE A 8 -3.28 7.49 0.15
C ILE A 8 -4.77 7.83 0.35
N GLU A 9 -5.56 7.77 -0.72
CA GLU A 9 -7.00 8.03 -0.63
C GLU A 9 -7.70 6.96 0.21
N LEU A 10 -7.30 5.68 0.09
CA LEU A 10 -7.79 4.62 0.96
C LEU A 10 -7.49 4.92 2.44
N ALA A 11 -6.26 5.32 2.77
CA ALA A 11 -5.89 5.70 4.12
C ALA A 11 -6.76 6.86 4.65
N ARG A 12 -6.99 7.88 3.80
CA ARG A 12 -7.86 9.02 4.09
C ARG A 12 -9.27 8.57 4.44
N GLN A 13 -9.87 7.72 3.60
CA GLN A 13 -11.21 7.18 3.81
C GLN A 13 -11.32 6.37 5.10
N ILE A 14 -10.33 5.52 5.42
CA ILE A 14 -10.32 4.72 6.65
C ILE A 14 -10.37 5.63 7.89
N LEU A 15 -9.56 6.69 7.92
CA LEU A 15 -9.48 7.60 9.07
C LEU A 15 -10.69 8.54 9.16
N GLN A 16 -11.35 8.86 8.05
CA GLN A 16 -12.63 9.60 8.08
C GLN A 16 -13.73 8.84 8.81
N HIS A 17 -13.65 7.51 8.85
CA HIS A 17 -14.62 6.65 9.52
C HIS A 17 -14.11 6.04 10.84
N THR A 18 -12.84 6.27 11.20
CA THR A 18 -12.21 5.69 12.39
C THR A 18 -11.30 6.69 13.08
N HIS A 19 -11.73 7.24 14.21
CA HIS A 19 -11.03 8.34 14.89
C HIS A 19 -9.91 7.92 15.85
N ASN A 20 -9.71 6.62 16.08
CA ASN A 20 -8.74 6.09 17.06
C ASN A 20 -7.61 5.30 16.41
N LEU A 21 -7.31 5.58 15.14
CA LEU A 21 -6.24 4.91 14.39
C LEU A 21 -5.28 5.95 13.81
N SER A 22 -4.02 5.54 13.67
CA SER A 22 -3.01 6.21 12.84
C SER A 22 -2.67 5.30 11.68
N ILE A 23 -2.36 5.87 10.51
CA ILE A 23 -1.91 5.10 9.34
C ILE A 23 -0.52 5.56 8.95
N THR A 24 0.42 4.63 8.84
CA THR A 24 1.74 4.87 8.26
C THR A 24 1.81 4.28 6.85
N VAL A 25 2.04 5.11 5.85
CA VAL A 25 2.21 4.72 4.45
C VAL A 25 3.70 4.54 4.15
N LEU A 26 4.11 3.31 3.85
CA LEU A 26 5.46 2.99 3.41
C LEU A 26 5.61 3.27 1.91
N ILE A 27 6.59 4.11 1.54
CA ILE A 27 6.79 4.57 0.17
C ILE A 27 8.06 3.95 -0.42
N ILE A 28 7.91 3.23 -1.53
CA ILE A 28 9.02 2.81 -2.38
C ILE A 28 9.23 3.87 -3.47
N ARG A 29 10.45 4.42 -3.57
CA ARG A 29 10.82 5.39 -4.60
C ARG A 29 11.66 4.74 -5.70
N PRO A 30 11.14 4.67 -6.93
CA PRO A 30 11.95 4.25 -8.08
C PRO A 30 13.08 5.25 -8.34
N PRO A 31 14.23 4.82 -8.90
CA PRO A 31 15.20 5.75 -9.49
C PRO A 31 14.53 6.62 -10.56
N SER A 32 14.94 7.88 -10.67
CA SER A 32 14.39 8.85 -11.65
C SER A 32 14.55 8.41 -13.10
N SER A 33 15.54 7.55 -13.39
CA SER A 33 15.79 6.95 -14.70
C SER A 33 14.84 5.79 -15.04
N SER A 34 14.04 5.31 -14.09
CA SER A 34 13.15 4.17 -14.32
C SER A 34 11.87 4.58 -15.04
N THR A 35 11.37 3.70 -15.91
CA THR A 35 10.13 3.93 -16.69
C THR A 35 8.87 3.91 -15.82
N PHE A 36 8.98 3.47 -14.57
CA PHE A 36 7.91 3.51 -13.56
C PHE A 36 8.13 4.59 -12.50
N ALA A 37 9.14 5.45 -12.66
CA ALA A 37 9.28 6.66 -11.86
C ALA A 37 7.98 7.45 -11.95
N SER A 38 7.37 7.66 -10.79
CA SER A 38 6.14 8.44 -10.70
C SER A 38 6.45 9.92 -10.90
N SER A 39 5.53 10.64 -11.53
CA SER A 39 5.44 12.10 -11.37
C SER A 39 5.39 12.47 -9.89
N SER A 40 5.92 13.64 -9.53
CA SER A 40 5.95 14.12 -8.15
C SER A 40 4.53 14.11 -7.57
N ILE A 41 4.33 13.34 -6.50
CA ILE A 41 3.09 13.35 -5.72
C ILE A 41 3.18 14.32 -4.54
N SER A 42 4.20 15.18 -4.50
CA SER A 42 4.47 16.10 -3.39
C SER A 42 3.23 16.90 -2.99
N TYR A 43 2.50 17.45 -3.97
CA TYR A 43 1.26 18.19 -3.71
C TYR A 43 0.21 17.36 -2.95
N HIS A 44 0.06 16.07 -3.26
CA HIS A 44 -0.89 15.20 -2.56
C HIS A 44 -0.40 14.84 -1.16
N LEU A 45 0.91 14.61 -0.99
CA LEU A 45 1.51 14.38 0.32
C LEU A 45 1.33 15.62 1.22
N ASP A 46 1.57 16.81 0.67
CA ASP A 46 1.40 18.09 1.36
C ASP A 46 -0.07 18.32 1.73
N ALA A 47 -1.00 18.04 0.81
CA ALA A 47 -2.43 18.15 1.08
C ALA A 47 -2.92 17.20 2.18
N VAL A 48 -2.37 15.99 2.25
CA VAL A 48 -2.68 15.02 3.31
C VAL A 48 -2.02 15.41 4.62
N ALA A 49 -0.78 15.89 4.59
CA ALA A 49 -0.11 16.42 5.78
C ALA A 49 -0.84 17.66 6.35
N ALA A 50 -1.51 18.43 5.49
CA ALA A 50 -2.38 19.53 5.89
C ALA A 50 -3.78 19.08 6.33
N SER A 51 -4.17 17.82 6.08
CA SER A 51 -5.40 17.27 6.62
C SER A 51 -5.20 16.93 8.10
N GLU A 52 -6.19 17.21 8.95
CA GLU A 52 -6.14 16.89 10.39
C GLU A 52 -6.17 15.37 10.70
N LEU A 53 -5.87 14.53 9.70
CA LEU A 53 -5.84 13.08 9.80
C LEU A 53 -4.45 12.61 10.20
N ASP A 54 -4.39 11.59 11.05
CA ASP A 54 -3.14 10.97 11.51
C ASP A 54 -2.58 10.01 10.43
N ILE A 55 -2.07 10.59 9.34
CA ILE A 55 -1.41 9.88 8.25
C ILE A 55 0.07 10.26 8.22
N ASN A 56 0.92 9.27 8.43
CA ASN A 56 2.36 9.42 8.42
C ASN A 56 2.95 8.79 7.15
N PHE A 57 3.99 9.40 6.60
CA PHE A 57 4.68 8.89 5.42
C PHE A 57 6.10 8.47 5.79
N ARG A 58 6.49 7.26 5.41
CA ARG A 58 7.85 6.75 5.62
C ARG A 58 8.41 6.20 4.32
N GLU A 59 9.44 6.84 3.82
CA GLU A 59 10.17 6.34 2.67
C GLU A 59 11.08 5.19 3.09
N LEU A 60 11.07 4.13 2.28
CA LEU A 60 11.97 3.02 2.48
C LEU A 60 13.35 3.33 1.88
N PRO A 61 14.43 2.84 2.50
CA PRO A 61 15.76 2.89 1.90
C PRO A 61 15.76 2.30 0.49
N GLN A 62 16.59 2.88 -0.39
CA GLN A 62 16.71 2.45 -1.77
C GLN A 62 17.21 0.99 -1.85
N ALA A 63 16.45 0.11 -2.48
CA ALA A 63 16.92 -1.23 -2.78
C ALA A 63 17.73 -1.27 -4.10
N ALA A 64 18.48 -2.35 -4.29
CA ALA A 64 19.20 -2.60 -5.53
C ALA A 64 18.23 -2.67 -6.72
N PHE A 65 18.53 -1.91 -7.77
CA PHE A 65 17.78 -1.99 -9.01
C PHE A 65 18.23 -3.24 -9.79
N PRO A 66 17.30 -4.05 -10.31
CA PRO A 66 17.62 -5.19 -11.16
C PRO A 66 18.57 -4.84 -12.31
N GLU A 67 19.63 -5.63 -12.52
CA GLU A 67 20.41 -5.52 -13.75
C GLU A 67 19.57 -5.95 -14.97
N VAL A 68 19.87 -5.31 -16.11
CA VAL A 68 19.14 -5.06 -17.36
C VAL A 68 18.37 -6.25 -17.99
N GLU A 69 18.54 -7.48 -17.53
CA GLU A 69 17.90 -8.66 -18.14
C GLU A 69 16.37 -8.74 -17.95
N SER A 70 15.80 -7.87 -17.11
CA SER A 70 14.36 -7.76 -16.93
C SER A 70 13.90 -6.39 -17.43
N GLU A 71 13.12 -6.36 -18.50
CA GLU A 71 12.44 -5.14 -18.97
C GLU A 71 10.98 -5.15 -18.52
N GLY A 72 10.38 -3.96 -18.39
CA GLY A 72 8.96 -3.79 -18.10
C GLY A 72 8.53 -4.25 -16.71
N LEU A 73 7.33 -4.84 -16.61
CA LEU A 73 6.67 -5.14 -15.33
C LEU A 73 7.48 -6.08 -14.44
N ALA A 74 8.16 -7.09 -15.00
CA ALA A 74 8.96 -8.03 -14.23
C ALA A 74 10.12 -7.36 -13.48
N CYS A 75 10.75 -6.36 -14.10
CA CYS A 75 11.78 -5.54 -13.48
C CYS A 75 11.23 -4.76 -12.28
N ASN A 76 10.06 -4.14 -12.46
CA ASN A 76 9.42 -3.35 -11.41
C ASN A 76 9.03 -4.21 -10.22
N LEU A 77 8.46 -5.40 -10.48
CA LEU A 77 8.11 -6.36 -9.44
C LEU A 77 9.35 -6.84 -8.68
N ARG A 78 10.45 -7.15 -9.39
CA ARG A 78 11.72 -7.55 -8.76
C ARG A 78 12.32 -6.42 -7.91
N PHE A 79 12.25 -5.18 -8.39
CA PHE A 79 12.67 -4.01 -7.61
C PHE A 79 11.82 -3.83 -6.34
N ILE A 80 10.50 -3.97 -6.42
CA ILE A 80 9.62 -3.95 -5.24
C ILE A 80 9.99 -5.09 -4.29
N ASP A 81 10.23 -6.29 -4.80
CA ASP A 81 10.62 -7.46 -4.00
C ASP A 81 11.92 -7.24 -3.23
N ASN A 82 12.88 -6.54 -3.83
CA ASN A 82 14.14 -6.18 -3.18
C ASN A 82 13.95 -5.25 -1.96
N HIS A 83 12.78 -4.63 -1.78
CA HIS A 83 12.47 -3.82 -0.58
C HIS A 83 11.92 -4.65 0.59
N LYS A 84 11.67 -5.96 0.43
CA LYS A 84 11.19 -6.82 1.53
C LYS A 84 11.98 -6.65 2.85
N PRO A 85 13.34 -6.64 2.85
CA PRO A 85 14.08 -6.43 4.09
C PRO A 85 13.79 -5.06 4.73
N ALA A 86 13.70 -4.01 3.91
CA ALA A 86 13.38 -2.66 4.37
C ALA A 86 11.94 -2.55 4.91
N VAL A 87 10.99 -3.26 4.31
CA VAL A 87 9.62 -3.38 4.85
C VAL A 87 9.64 -4.06 6.22
N SER A 88 10.35 -5.19 6.34
CA SER A 88 10.48 -5.90 7.61
C SER A 88 11.10 -5.01 8.70
N GLU A 89 12.19 -4.32 8.39
CA GLU A 89 12.83 -3.41 9.33
C GLU A 89 11.91 -2.25 9.75
N ALA A 90 11.18 -1.67 8.80
CA ALA A 90 10.21 -0.61 9.09
C ALA A 90 9.07 -1.10 9.99
N LEU A 91 8.53 -2.29 9.75
CA LEU A 91 7.48 -2.89 10.58
C LEU A 91 7.99 -3.20 11.98
N THR A 92 9.19 -3.78 12.12
CA THR A 92 9.82 -4.02 13.42
C THR A 92 9.99 -2.72 14.21
N ALA A 93 10.53 -1.67 13.58
CA ALA A 93 10.71 -0.37 14.22
C ALA A 93 9.38 0.29 14.62
N LEU A 94 8.30 0.08 13.86
CA LEU A 94 6.97 0.56 14.21
C LEU A 94 6.38 -0.20 15.41
N GLN A 95 6.62 -1.52 15.52
CA GLN A 95 6.18 -2.33 16.65
C GLN A 95 6.84 -1.92 17.98
N GLU A 96 8.01 -1.30 17.94
CA GLU A 96 8.69 -0.79 19.15
C GLU A 96 7.93 0.37 19.81
N THR A 97 7.17 1.14 19.04
CA THR A 97 6.50 2.36 19.50
C THR A 97 4.98 2.27 19.47
N THR A 98 4.42 1.36 18.66
CA THR A 98 2.97 1.28 18.39
C THR A 98 2.51 -0.16 18.19
N THR A 99 1.22 -0.43 18.42
CA THR A 99 0.61 -1.72 18.05
C THR A 99 0.10 -1.66 16.61
N ILE A 100 0.68 -2.48 15.72
CA ILE A 100 0.22 -2.58 14.33
C ILE A 100 -0.98 -3.55 14.27
N THR A 101 -2.16 -3.01 13.98
CA THR A 101 -3.42 -3.79 13.94
C THR A 101 -3.69 -4.44 12.59
N ALA A 102 -3.10 -3.91 11.53
CA ALA A 102 -3.29 -4.39 10.17
C ALA A 102 -2.11 -3.96 9.26
N PHE A 103 -1.76 -4.82 8.30
CA PHE A 103 -0.87 -4.48 7.19
C PHE A 103 -1.62 -4.56 5.86
N ILE A 104 -1.83 -3.42 5.22
CA ILE A 104 -2.55 -3.29 3.94
C ILE A 104 -1.52 -3.09 2.83
N VAL A 105 -1.61 -3.89 1.76
CA VAL A 105 -0.67 -3.86 0.63
C VAL A 105 -1.40 -3.63 -0.69
N ASP A 106 -0.73 -2.92 -1.59
CA ASP A 106 -1.09 -2.92 -3.02
C ASP A 106 -0.81 -4.30 -3.65
N LEU A 107 -1.51 -4.63 -4.74
CA LEU A 107 -1.36 -5.91 -5.45
C LEU A 107 0.09 -6.23 -5.83
N PHE A 108 0.90 -5.22 -6.20
CA PHE A 108 2.30 -5.42 -6.55
C PHE A 108 3.22 -5.68 -5.35
N CYS A 109 2.75 -5.36 -4.15
CA CYS A 109 3.48 -5.52 -2.89
C CYS A 109 3.04 -6.77 -2.10
N ILE A 110 2.21 -7.64 -2.68
CA ILE A 110 1.73 -8.86 -2.01
C ILE A 110 2.88 -9.71 -1.49
N SER A 111 4.00 -9.78 -2.21
CA SER A 111 5.15 -10.57 -1.77
C SER A 111 5.74 -10.07 -0.45
N SER A 112 5.58 -8.80 -0.10
CA SER A 112 6.02 -8.20 1.17
C SER A 112 5.16 -8.59 2.37
N THR A 113 4.03 -9.29 2.16
CA THR A 113 3.20 -9.81 3.26
C THR A 113 3.92 -10.85 4.11
N SER A 114 4.95 -11.52 3.58
CA SER A 114 5.76 -12.46 4.36
C SER A 114 6.39 -11.78 5.58
N ALA A 115 6.87 -10.54 5.44
CA ALA A 115 7.44 -9.77 6.55
C ALA A 115 6.41 -9.51 7.67
N SER A 116 5.15 -9.28 7.30
CA SER A 116 4.05 -9.11 8.26
C SER A 116 3.73 -10.42 8.98
N LEU A 117 3.72 -11.54 8.26
CA LEU A 117 3.47 -12.87 8.82
C LEU A 117 4.56 -13.27 9.82
N ASP A 118 5.82 -13.04 9.48
CA ASP A 118 6.97 -13.33 10.35
C ASP A 118 6.92 -12.54 11.67
N LEU A 119 6.31 -11.36 11.64
CA LEU A 119 6.12 -10.46 12.79
C LEU A 119 4.77 -10.64 13.51
N GLY A 120 3.93 -11.59 13.07
CA GLY A 120 2.61 -11.85 13.64
C GLY A 120 1.60 -10.72 13.43
N ILE A 121 1.82 -9.84 12.45
CA ILE A 121 0.95 -8.71 12.13
C ILE A 121 -0.21 -9.20 11.25
N PRO A 122 -1.48 -8.92 11.60
CA PRO A 122 -2.62 -9.33 10.79
C PRO A 122 -2.61 -8.71 9.39
N ILE A 123 -2.89 -9.53 8.38
CA ILE A 123 -3.14 -9.05 7.01
C ILE A 123 -4.64 -9.11 6.79
N PRO A 124 -5.37 -7.97 6.87
CA PRO A 124 -6.78 -7.97 6.54
C PRO A 124 -6.94 -8.34 5.06
N LEU A 125 -7.88 -9.23 4.78
CA LEU A 125 -8.33 -9.53 3.43
C LEU A 125 -9.01 -8.27 2.86
N LEU A 126 -8.29 -7.50 2.04
CA LEU A 126 -8.87 -6.40 1.28
C LEU A 126 -9.64 -6.99 0.09
N HIS A 127 -10.95 -7.20 0.26
CA HIS A 127 -11.82 -7.63 -0.82
C HIS A 127 -12.20 -6.42 -1.70
N ILE A 128 -11.39 -6.14 -2.72
CA ILE A 128 -11.68 -5.07 -3.69
C ILE A 128 -12.75 -5.58 -4.67
N ARG A 129 -14.00 -5.13 -4.52
CA ARG A 129 -15.04 -5.39 -5.54
C ARG A 129 -14.91 -4.41 -6.70
N SER A 130 -15.02 -4.93 -7.93
CA SER A 130 -15.18 -4.10 -9.11
C SER A 130 -16.62 -3.63 -9.21
N ASN A 131 -16.85 -2.38 -9.65
CA ASN A 131 -18.20 -1.84 -9.90
C ASN A 131 -19.02 -2.67 -10.92
N HIS A 132 -18.39 -3.56 -11.69
CA HIS A 132 -19.09 -4.47 -12.59
C HIS A 132 -19.87 -5.59 -11.87
N ASP A 133 -19.53 -5.91 -10.62
CA ASP A 133 -20.20 -6.98 -9.87
C ASP A 133 -21.50 -6.51 -9.19
N VAL A 134 -21.76 -5.20 -9.16
CA VAL A 134 -22.99 -4.61 -8.58
C VAL A 134 -24.24 -5.05 -9.35
N HIS A 135 -24.11 -5.40 -10.63
CA HIS A 135 -25.26 -5.72 -11.46
C HIS A 135 -25.75 -7.17 -11.33
N ARG A 136 -24.95 -8.09 -10.75
CA ARG A 136 -25.35 -9.49 -10.55
C ARG A 136 -26.10 -9.73 -9.26
N ASP A 137 -25.84 -8.94 -8.22
CA ASP A 137 -26.47 -9.12 -6.91
C ASP A 137 -27.88 -8.48 -6.85
N LEU A 138 -28.22 -7.57 -7.78
CA LEU A 138 -29.56 -6.97 -7.87
C LEU A 138 -30.59 -7.81 -8.65
N LEU A 139 -30.18 -8.93 -9.28
CA LEU A 139 -31.08 -9.83 -10.02
C LEU A 139 -31.31 -11.18 -9.31
N ALA A 140 -30.77 -11.37 -8.10
CA ALA A 140 -30.96 -12.59 -7.30
C ALA A 140 -31.95 -12.40 -6.13
N GLY A 141 -32.61 -11.25 -6.05
CA GLY A 141 -33.63 -10.96 -5.05
C GLY A 141 -34.99 -10.76 -5.71
N ASP A 142 -35.57 -11.81 -6.29
CA ASP A 142 -37.02 -11.96 -6.43
C ASP A 142 -37.37 -13.40 -6.82
N GLY A 143 -38.05 -14.09 -5.88
CA GLY A 143 -38.64 -15.43 -6.05
C GLY A 143 -38.25 -16.36 -4.90
N LEU A 144 -39.14 -16.86 -4.05
CA LEU A 144 -40.60 -16.94 -4.05
C LEU A 144 -41.08 -17.06 -2.60
N GLU A 145 -42.36 -16.71 -2.40
CA GLU A 145 -43.22 -17.11 -1.27
C GLU A 145 -43.12 -18.59 -0.88
#